data_AF-A0A958FBQ9-F1
#
_entry.id   AF-A0A958FBQ9-F1
#
_cell.length_a   1.000
_cell.length_b   1.000
_cell.length_c   1.000
_cell.angle_alpha   90.00
_cell.angle_beta   90.00
_cell.angle_gamma   90.00
#
_symmetry.space_group_name_H-M   'P 1'
#
loop_
_entity.id
_entity.type
_entity.pdbx_description
1 polymer ?
#
loop_
_entity_poly.entity_id
_entity_poly.type
_entity_poly.pdbx_seq_one_letter_code
_entity_poly.pdbx_strand_id
1 'polypeptide(L)'
;MKDLSLFLKALIFLLPLLVGALLFFIRQIKSKAISRRENEVPVFGGGKLIHWKPSESVVILRDKKVNYISDGDDGGTRWIIPMFGYEFYAKISRAVRDLTWKDNNVLTRESFQAQISIVILWTVADVRKYIFSIKRAAADTPEQRRQKAEEAAEQIIRDVTDSTIRHLVSLVSLGELVSDRPTPYLITEIDKGSKERIMSEKETTLKGTIETQMEKELRNKLANYGIGIERVQIQSIQLAPIVQEAVNEAGIAPLKLFKSKQEARALEYQLAAVAKVLGKDAAALNEFIKNLQGTTLYMMPPFLQRLFGMIDQKTREVEKPESPLELPEFDIEELIDPDGKLVDDEDDYGSKGNGRLK
;
A
#
# COMPACT_ATOMS: atom_id res chain seq x y z
N MET A 1 -58.47 -54.02 32.40
CA MET A 1 -58.82 -52.81 31.61
C MET A 1 -58.62 -51.49 32.39
N LYS A 2 -58.99 -51.39 33.68
CA LYS A 2 -58.81 -50.15 34.46
C LYS A 2 -57.34 -49.73 34.65
N ASP A 3 -56.43 -50.69 34.84
CA ASP A 3 -55.00 -50.38 35.07
C ASP A 3 -54.30 -49.85 33.81
N LEU A 4 -54.72 -50.29 32.62
CA LEU A 4 -54.22 -49.77 31.34
C LEU A 4 -54.59 -48.28 31.15
N SER A 5 -55.77 -47.87 31.63
CA SER A 5 -56.24 -46.49 31.56
C SER A 5 -55.42 -45.56 32.47
N LEU A 6 -55.02 -46.04 33.66
CA LEU A 6 -54.17 -45.29 34.58
C LEU A 6 -52.75 -45.11 34.03
N PHE A 7 -52.16 -46.18 33.46
CA PHE A 7 -50.83 -46.11 32.85
C PHE A 7 -50.79 -45.13 31.67
N LEU A 8 -51.78 -45.17 30.77
CA LEU A 8 -51.84 -44.27 29.63
C LEU A 8 -51.94 -42.79 30.06
N LYS A 9 -52.76 -42.50 31.09
CA LYS A 9 -52.87 -41.15 31.66
C LYS A 9 -51.54 -40.68 32.24
N ALA A 10 -50.85 -41.53 33.02
CA ALA A 10 -49.54 -41.20 33.56
C ALA A 10 -48.51 -40.93 32.45
N LEU A 11 -48.49 -41.73 31.39
CA LEU A 11 -47.60 -41.55 30.24
C LEU A 11 -47.86 -40.22 29.53
N ILE A 12 -49.13 -39.86 29.33
CA ILE A 12 -49.54 -38.60 28.68
C ILE A 12 -49.12 -37.38 29.51
N PHE A 13 -49.14 -37.46 30.85
CA PHE A 13 -48.65 -36.38 31.71
C PHE A 13 -47.12 -36.33 31.81
N LEU A 14 -46.45 -37.49 31.77
CA LEU A 14 -45.01 -37.58 31.93
C LEU A 14 -44.25 -37.19 30.66
N LEU A 15 -44.82 -37.46 29.48
CA LEU A 15 -44.24 -37.12 28.19
C LEU A 15 -43.98 -35.60 28.00
N PRO A 16 -44.93 -34.68 28.20
CA PRO A 16 -44.68 -33.24 28.08
C PRO A 16 -43.70 -32.74 29.15
N LEU A 17 -43.67 -33.36 30.33
CA LEU A 17 -42.72 -33.01 31.38
C LEU A 17 -41.29 -33.42 30.98
N LEU A 18 -41.12 -34.60 30.37
CA LEU A 18 -39.86 -35.05 29.78
C LEU A 18 -39.41 -34.17 28.62
N VAL A 19 -40.32 -33.83 27.70
CA VAL A 19 -40.03 -32.94 26.58
C VAL A 19 -39.65 -31.54 27.08
N GLY A 20 -40.37 -31.02 28.07
CA GLY A 20 -40.08 -29.73 28.71
C GLY A 20 -38.71 -29.73 29.39
N ALA A 21 -38.39 -30.77 30.15
CA ALA A 21 -37.07 -30.94 30.76
C ALA A 21 -35.97 -31.00 29.69
N LEU A 22 -36.17 -31.78 28.62
CA LEU A 22 -35.22 -31.90 27.51
C LEU A 22 -34.96 -30.55 26.83
N LEU A 23 -36.03 -29.80 26.53
CA LEU A 23 -35.92 -28.46 25.92
C LEU A 23 -35.19 -27.49 26.87
N PHE A 24 -35.48 -27.54 28.17
CA PHE A 24 -34.79 -26.75 29.18
C PHE A 24 -33.29 -27.08 29.23
N PHE A 25 -32.93 -28.37 29.21
CA PHE A 25 -31.53 -28.81 29.15
C PHE A 25 -30.83 -28.33 27.88
N ILE A 26 -31.45 -28.47 26.70
CA ILE A 26 -30.89 -27.97 25.44
C ILE A 26 -30.64 -26.46 25.51
N ARG A 27 -31.58 -25.70 26.10
CA ARG A 27 -31.45 -24.25 26.25
C ARG A 27 -30.33 -23.87 27.22
N GLN A 28 -30.20 -24.57 28.34
CA GLN A 28 -29.12 -24.39 29.32
C GLN A 28 -27.74 -24.68 28.70
N ILE A 29 -27.62 -25.76 27.93
CA ILE A 29 -26.37 -26.13 27.26
C ILE A 29 -25.97 -25.08 26.22
N LYS A 30 -26.91 -24.62 25.39
CA LYS A 30 -26.65 -23.53 24.43
C LYS A 30 -26.20 -22.26 25.14
N SER A 31 -26.88 -21.88 26.22
CA SER A 31 -26.53 -20.69 27.00
C SER A 31 -25.14 -20.82 27.62
N LYS A 32 -24.78 -21.98 28.18
CA LYS A 32 -23.44 -22.25 28.72
C LYS A 32 -22.36 -22.23 27.63
N ALA A 33 -22.59 -22.83 26.48
CA ALA A 33 -21.65 -22.83 25.35
C ALA A 33 -21.31 -21.40 24.90
N ILE A 34 -22.34 -20.56 24.77
CA ILE A 34 -22.18 -19.15 24.38
C ILE A 34 -21.49 -18.35 25.49
N SER A 35 -21.92 -18.52 26.75
CA SER A 35 -21.41 -17.74 27.88
C SER A 35 -19.95 -18.08 28.22
N ARG A 36 -19.56 -19.36 28.15
CA ARG A 36 -18.21 -19.81 28.51
C ARG A 36 -17.20 -19.75 27.37
N ARG A 37 -17.66 -19.47 26.14
CA ARG A 37 -16.83 -19.50 24.91
C ARG A 37 -16.06 -20.83 24.75
N GLU A 38 -16.59 -21.91 25.31
CA GLU A 38 -16.02 -23.25 25.18
C GLU A 38 -16.33 -23.78 23.77
N ASN A 39 -15.27 -24.21 23.06
CA ASN A 39 -15.38 -24.69 21.68
C ASN A 39 -16.13 -26.04 21.59
N GLU A 40 -15.97 -26.87 22.62
CA GLU A 40 -16.64 -28.16 22.76
C GLU A 40 -17.33 -28.23 24.12
N VAL A 41 -18.67 -28.32 24.11
CA VAL A 41 -19.42 -28.59 25.33
C VAL A 41 -19.89 -30.05 25.30
N PRO A 42 -19.44 -30.88 26.26
CA PRO A 42 -19.94 -32.26 26.35
C PRO A 42 -21.42 -32.23 26.71
N VAL A 43 -22.20 -33.09 26.06
CA VAL A 43 -23.64 -33.22 26.32
C VAL A 43 -23.97 -34.63 26.78
N PHE A 44 -25.00 -34.71 27.63
CA PHE A 44 -25.58 -35.96 28.09
C PHE A 44 -25.86 -36.92 26.92
N GLY A 45 -25.48 -38.19 27.08
CA GLY A 45 -25.59 -39.21 26.02
C GLY A 45 -24.37 -39.33 25.09
N GLY A 46 -23.21 -38.78 25.49
CA GLY A 46 -21.96 -38.92 24.75
C GLY A 46 -21.85 -38.02 23.50
N GLY A 47 -22.82 -37.14 23.27
CA GLY A 47 -22.76 -36.12 22.23
C GLY A 47 -21.86 -34.95 22.62
N LYS A 48 -21.40 -34.19 21.62
CA LYS A 48 -20.72 -32.91 21.82
C LYS A 48 -21.43 -31.82 21.05
N LEU A 49 -21.58 -30.65 21.66
CA LEU A 49 -22.03 -29.44 20.99
C LEU A 49 -20.80 -28.62 20.58
N ILE A 50 -20.64 -28.43 19.28
CA ILE A 50 -19.60 -27.59 18.69
C ILE A 50 -20.19 -26.22 18.43
N HIS A 51 -19.50 -25.17 18.87
CA HIS A 51 -19.88 -23.78 18.62
C HIS A 51 -18.74 -23.03 17.91
N TRP A 52 -19.08 -22.18 16.95
CA TRP A 52 -18.12 -21.35 16.24
C TRP A 52 -18.66 -19.94 15.98
N LYS A 53 -17.74 -18.98 15.85
CA LYS A 53 -18.06 -17.57 15.62
C LYS A 53 -18.32 -17.27 14.14
N PRO A 54 -18.99 -16.15 13.84
CA PRO A 54 -18.88 -15.52 12.53
C PRO A 54 -17.40 -15.33 12.18
N SER A 55 -16.97 -15.63 10.95
CA SER A 55 -15.58 -15.76 10.48
C SER A 55 -14.80 -17.03 10.85
N GLU A 56 -15.41 -17.99 11.54
CA GLU A 56 -14.80 -19.30 11.79
C GLU A 56 -15.49 -20.38 10.96
N SER A 57 -14.70 -21.28 10.38
CA SER A 57 -15.19 -22.49 9.74
C SER A 57 -14.86 -23.72 10.56
N VAL A 58 -15.83 -24.61 10.67
CA VAL A 58 -15.71 -25.88 11.39
C VAL A 58 -15.68 -27.01 10.39
N VAL A 59 -14.75 -27.94 10.60
CA VAL A 59 -14.68 -29.17 9.81
C VAL A 59 -14.99 -30.38 10.67
N ILE A 60 -15.96 -31.16 10.21
CA ILE A 60 -16.44 -32.37 10.85
C ILE A 60 -16.21 -33.53 9.90
N LEU A 61 -15.52 -34.54 10.41
CA LEU A 61 -15.32 -35.79 9.72
C LEU A 61 -16.39 -36.80 10.14
N ARG A 62 -16.70 -37.72 9.23
CA ARG A 62 -17.39 -38.97 9.54
C ARG A 62 -16.54 -40.10 8.96
N ASP A 63 -16.16 -41.05 9.79
CA ASP A 63 -15.31 -42.18 9.38
C ASP A 63 -14.03 -41.70 8.67
N LYS A 64 -13.39 -40.67 9.24
CA LYS A 64 -12.18 -39.99 8.71
C LYS A 64 -12.34 -39.29 7.36
N LYS A 65 -13.56 -39.20 6.80
CA LYS A 65 -13.88 -38.46 5.57
C LYS A 65 -14.60 -37.16 5.92
N VAL A 66 -14.38 -36.09 5.14
CA VAL A 66 -15.08 -34.81 5.35
C VAL A 66 -16.57 -35.00 5.09
N ASN A 67 -17.38 -34.82 6.12
CA ASN A 67 -18.83 -34.88 6.05
C ASN A 67 -19.42 -33.47 5.97
N TYR A 68 -18.90 -32.56 6.79
CA TYR A 68 -19.41 -31.21 6.86
C TYR A 68 -18.30 -30.17 7.00
N ILE A 69 -18.47 -29.07 6.27
CA ILE A 69 -17.71 -27.84 6.37
C ILE A 69 -18.74 -26.72 6.51
N SER A 70 -18.58 -25.83 7.48
CA SER A 70 -19.36 -24.60 7.52
C SER A 70 -18.72 -23.56 6.59
N ASP A 71 -19.21 -23.50 5.36
CA ASP A 71 -18.88 -22.45 4.41
C ASP A 71 -19.89 -21.33 4.57
N GLY A 72 -19.52 -20.29 5.31
CA GLY A 72 -20.37 -19.14 5.55
C GLY A 72 -19.79 -18.21 6.61
N ASP A 73 -20.20 -16.95 6.58
CA ASP A 73 -19.83 -15.96 7.59
C ASP A 73 -20.76 -16.03 8.81
N ASP A 74 -21.79 -16.86 8.74
CA ASP A 74 -22.72 -17.11 9.82
C ASP A 74 -22.11 -18.10 10.81
N GLY A 75 -21.80 -17.59 12.01
CA GLY A 75 -21.46 -18.43 13.16
C GLY A 75 -22.59 -19.41 13.48
N GLY A 76 -22.30 -20.45 14.26
CA GLY A 76 -23.29 -21.50 14.45
C GLY A 76 -23.04 -22.44 15.61
N THR A 77 -23.97 -23.37 15.76
CA THR A 77 -23.85 -24.49 16.68
C THR A 77 -24.22 -25.78 15.97
N ARG A 78 -23.47 -26.86 16.21
CA ARG A 78 -23.76 -28.16 15.63
C ARG A 78 -23.48 -29.28 16.62
N TRP A 79 -24.42 -30.22 16.65
CA TRP A 79 -24.30 -31.42 17.46
C TRP A 79 -23.52 -32.48 16.68
N ILE A 80 -22.57 -33.13 17.36
CA ILE A 80 -21.88 -34.31 16.86
C ILE A 80 -22.04 -35.45 17.86
N ILE A 81 -22.17 -36.67 17.34
CA ILE A 81 -22.28 -37.88 18.15
C ILE A 81 -21.14 -38.81 17.73
N PRO A 82 -20.04 -38.86 18.52
CA PRO A 82 -18.87 -39.67 18.19
C PRO A 82 -19.16 -41.15 17.98
N MET A 83 -20.18 -41.71 18.64
CA MET A 83 -20.58 -43.11 18.47
C MET A 83 -21.00 -43.47 17.03
N PHE A 84 -21.40 -42.49 16.21
CA PHE A 84 -21.72 -42.70 14.80
C PHE A 84 -20.57 -42.35 13.85
N GLY A 85 -19.34 -42.31 14.38
CA GLY A 85 -18.12 -42.03 13.61
C GLY A 85 -17.89 -40.54 13.33
N TYR A 86 -18.67 -39.63 13.94
CA TYR A 86 -18.48 -38.19 13.78
C TYR A 86 -17.34 -37.68 14.64
N GLU A 87 -16.37 -37.01 14.02
CA GLU A 87 -15.22 -36.43 14.70
C GLU A 87 -15.10 -34.95 14.38
N PHE A 88 -14.95 -34.13 15.42
CA PHE A 88 -14.54 -32.74 15.25
C PHE A 88 -13.07 -32.71 14.88
N TYR A 89 -12.75 -32.13 13.73
CA TYR A 89 -11.39 -32.12 13.21
C TYR A 89 -10.61 -30.89 13.66
N ALA A 90 -11.11 -29.72 13.27
CA ALA A 90 -10.50 -28.44 13.54
C ALA A 90 -11.52 -27.30 13.34
N LYS A 91 -11.17 -26.16 13.94
CA LYS A 91 -11.80 -24.87 13.69
C LYS A 91 -10.76 -23.97 13.03
N ILE A 92 -11.12 -23.37 11.90
CA ILE A 92 -10.22 -22.56 11.09
C ILE A 92 -10.79 -21.14 11.05
N SER A 93 -9.98 -20.17 11.45
CA SER A 93 -10.38 -18.77 11.33
C SER A 93 -10.12 -18.28 9.89
N ARG A 94 -11.17 -17.71 9.29
CA ARG A 94 -11.16 -17.03 7.99
C ARG A 94 -10.90 -15.53 8.12
N ALA A 95 -10.60 -15.04 9.33
CA ALA A 95 -10.22 -13.65 9.53
C ALA A 95 -8.98 -13.31 8.70
N VAL A 96 -8.91 -12.06 8.22
CA VAL A 96 -7.75 -11.52 7.52
C VAL A 96 -6.56 -11.51 8.48
N ARG A 97 -5.42 -11.98 8.00
CA ARG A 97 -4.16 -12.04 8.74
C ARG A 97 -3.08 -11.34 7.95
N ASP A 98 -2.13 -10.76 8.65
CA ASP A 98 -0.95 -10.17 8.07
C ASP A 98 0.25 -11.13 8.20
N LEU A 99 1.05 -11.16 7.15
CA LEU A 99 2.33 -11.86 7.12
C LEU A 99 3.38 -10.90 6.61
N THR A 100 4.35 -10.59 7.48
CA THR A 100 5.51 -9.79 7.09
C THR A 100 6.61 -10.70 6.56
N TRP A 101 7.03 -10.42 5.33
CA TRP A 101 8.16 -11.05 4.67
C TRP A 101 9.27 -10.01 4.48
N LYS A 102 10.51 -10.41 4.73
CA LYS A 102 11.68 -9.55 4.60
C LYS A 102 12.85 -10.38 4.10
N ASP A 103 13.49 -9.91 3.04
CA ASP A 103 14.76 -10.46 2.54
C ASP A 103 15.73 -9.31 2.32
N ASN A 104 16.99 -9.56 2.66
CA ASN A 104 18.08 -8.59 2.56
C ASN A 104 18.93 -8.81 1.30
N ASN A 105 18.69 -9.89 0.55
CA ASN A 105 19.55 -10.32 -0.54
C ASN A 105 18.76 -10.58 -1.83
N VAL A 106 17.84 -9.68 -2.16
CA VAL A 106 17.15 -9.72 -3.46
C VAL A 106 18.02 -9.00 -4.48
N LEU A 107 18.34 -9.64 -5.59
CA LEU A 107 19.14 -9.05 -6.66
C LEU A 107 18.23 -8.42 -7.70
N THR A 108 18.53 -7.17 -8.06
CA THR A 108 17.90 -6.49 -9.20
C THR A 108 18.45 -7.03 -10.52
N ARG A 109 17.87 -6.59 -11.64
CA ARG A 109 18.36 -6.92 -12.99
C ARG A 109 19.86 -6.63 -13.19
N GLU A 110 20.37 -5.61 -12.52
CA GLU A 110 21.76 -5.14 -12.60
C GLU A 110 22.65 -5.80 -11.53
N SER A 111 22.15 -6.82 -10.83
CA SER A 111 22.84 -7.51 -9.74
C SER A 111 23.15 -6.65 -8.51
N PHE A 112 22.39 -5.56 -8.30
CA PHE A 112 22.47 -4.82 -7.04
C PHE A 112 21.62 -5.51 -5.98
N GLN A 113 22.16 -5.58 -4.76
CA GLN A 113 21.44 -6.11 -3.60
C GLN A 113 20.44 -5.06 -3.08
N ALA A 114 19.19 -5.49 -2.97
CA ALA A 114 18.10 -4.74 -2.36
C ALA A 114 17.53 -5.53 -1.18
N GLN A 115 17.28 -4.80 -0.10
CA GLN A 115 16.52 -5.26 1.05
C GLN A 115 15.07 -4.82 0.88
N ILE A 116 14.15 -5.79 0.86
CA ILE A 116 12.73 -5.54 0.58
C ILE A 116 11.92 -6.07 1.75
N SER A 117 10.99 -5.24 2.25
CA SER A 117 10.01 -5.59 3.27
C SER A 117 8.61 -5.55 2.67
N ILE A 118 7.84 -6.62 2.83
CA ILE A 118 6.50 -6.80 2.24
C ILE A 118 5.54 -7.27 3.33
N VAL A 119 4.34 -6.73 3.32
CA VAL A 119 3.20 -7.24 4.11
C VAL A 119 2.19 -7.85 3.17
N ILE A 120 1.76 -9.06 3.51
CA ILE A 120 0.77 -9.82 2.77
C ILE A 120 -0.44 -10.01 3.66
N LEU A 121 -1.58 -9.46 3.25
CA LEU A 121 -2.86 -9.70 3.89
C LEU A 121 -3.52 -10.92 3.24
N TRP A 122 -3.80 -11.95 4.02
CA TRP A 122 -4.31 -13.22 3.53
C TRP A 122 -5.44 -13.79 4.39
N THR A 123 -6.26 -14.63 3.78
CA THR A 123 -7.44 -15.29 4.38
C THR A 123 -7.50 -16.76 3.96
N VAL A 124 -8.29 -17.56 4.66
CA VAL A 124 -8.63 -18.91 4.20
C VAL A 124 -9.88 -18.83 3.31
N ALA A 125 -9.65 -18.90 2.00
CA ALA A 125 -10.69 -18.80 0.98
C ALA A 125 -11.50 -20.11 0.85
N ASP A 126 -10.81 -21.25 0.78
CA ASP A 126 -11.41 -22.59 0.66
C ASP A 126 -10.87 -23.52 1.76
N VAL A 127 -11.71 -23.76 2.76
CA VAL A 127 -11.39 -24.54 3.96
C VAL A 127 -11.09 -26.01 3.62
N ARG A 128 -11.77 -26.55 2.60
CA ARG A 128 -11.55 -27.92 2.14
C ARG A 128 -10.14 -28.06 1.59
N LYS A 129 -9.78 -27.23 0.61
CA LYS A 129 -8.43 -27.23 0.03
C LYS A 129 -7.37 -26.95 1.08
N TYR A 130 -7.62 -25.98 1.95
CA TYR A 130 -6.70 -25.63 3.05
C TYR A 130 -6.32 -26.83 3.91
N ILE A 131 -7.30 -27.61 4.40
CA ILE A 131 -7.01 -28.79 5.24
C ILE A 131 -6.32 -29.93 4.49
N PHE A 132 -6.67 -30.13 3.22
CA PHE A 132 -6.16 -31.28 2.47
C PHE A 132 -4.81 -31.01 1.80
N SER A 133 -4.55 -29.77 1.40
CA SER A 133 -3.32 -29.36 0.73
C SER A 133 -2.20 -29.06 1.73
N ILE A 134 -2.53 -28.52 2.90
CA ILE A 134 -1.56 -28.29 3.97
C ILE A 134 -1.37 -29.60 4.73
N LYS A 135 -0.16 -30.16 4.65
CA LYS A 135 0.17 -31.50 5.17
C LYS A 135 -0.44 -31.71 6.56
N ARG A 136 -1.12 -32.84 6.74
CA ARG A 136 -1.65 -33.29 8.03
C ARG A 136 -0.52 -33.45 9.03
N ALA A 137 -0.22 -32.41 9.80
CA ALA A 137 0.68 -32.56 10.92
C ALA A 137 -0.04 -33.41 11.97
N ALA A 138 0.60 -34.50 12.41
CA ALA A 138 0.09 -35.29 13.53
C ALA A 138 0.03 -34.36 14.76
N ALA A 139 -1.18 -34.11 15.24
CA ALA A 139 -1.44 -33.35 16.46
C ALA A 139 -2.63 -33.97 17.18
N ASP A 140 -2.49 -34.07 18.50
CA ASP A 140 -3.42 -34.81 19.36
C ASP A 140 -4.69 -33.99 19.59
N THR A 141 -4.57 -32.66 19.67
CA THR A 141 -5.71 -31.76 19.90
C THR A 141 -6.11 -30.96 18.64
N PRO A 142 -7.41 -30.61 18.50
CA PRO A 142 -7.88 -29.75 17.40
C PRO A 142 -7.19 -28.38 17.35
N GLU A 143 -6.84 -27.81 18.51
CA GLU A 143 -6.16 -26.52 18.62
C GLU A 143 -4.72 -26.60 18.12
N GLN A 144 -3.99 -27.65 18.48
CA GLN A 144 -2.64 -27.89 17.94
C GLN A 144 -2.66 -28.13 16.43
N ARG A 145 -3.68 -28.84 15.91
CA ARG A 145 -3.84 -29.02 14.46
C ARG A 145 -4.05 -27.69 13.75
N ARG A 146 -4.89 -26.82 14.32
CA ARG A 146 -5.12 -25.48 13.81
C ARG A 146 -3.81 -24.70 13.77
N GLN A 147 -3.08 -24.63 14.88
CA GLN A 147 -1.82 -23.88 14.95
C GLN A 147 -0.79 -24.40 13.94
N LYS A 148 -0.60 -25.72 13.86
CA LYS A 148 0.33 -26.31 12.89
C LYS A 148 -0.08 -26.09 11.44
N ALA A 149 -1.39 -26.10 11.14
CA ALA A 149 -1.89 -25.78 9.80
C ALA A 149 -1.65 -24.31 9.45
N GLU A 150 -1.80 -23.40 10.42
CA GLU A 150 -1.52 -21.97 10.26
C GLU A 150 -0.03 -21.72 10.03
N GLU A 151 0.85 -22.30 10.86
CA GLU A 151 2.31 -22.22 10.68
C GLU A 151 2.75 -22.78 9.31
N ALA A 152 2.18 -23.90 8.89
CA ALA A 152 2.48 -24.49 7.59
C ALA A 152 1.93 -23.64 6.42
N ALA A 153 0.77 -22.99 6.58
CA ALA A 153 0.25 -22.04 5.59
C ALA A 153 1.20 -20.84 5.45
N GLU A 154 1.64 -20.26 6.56
CA GLU A 154 2.58 -19.14 6.55
C GLU A 154 3.90 -19.53 5.89
N GLN A 155 4.42 -20.73 6.15
CA GLN A 155 5.63 -21.21 5.48
C GLN A 155 5.44 -21.32 3.96
N ILE A 156 4.32 -21.90 3.51
CA ILE A 156 4.00 -22.00 2.07
C ILE A 156 3.90 -20.60 1.45
N ILE A 157 3.23 -19.66 2.12
CA ILE A 157 3.13 -18.27 1.63
C ILE A 157 4.54 -17.67 1.54
N ARG A 158 5.39 -17.82 2.56
CA ARG A 158 6.78 -17.32 2.54
C ARG A 158 7.58 -17.89 1.37
N ASP A 159 7.50 -19.19 1.14
CA ASP A 159 8.25 -19.86 0.06
C ASP A 159 7.78 -19.38 -1.32
N VAL A 160 6.46 -19.27 -1.53
CA VAL A 160 5.90 -18.78 -2.79
C VAL A 160 6.24 -17.30 -2.99
N THR A 161 6.12 -16.50 -1.93
CA THR A 161 6.50 -15.08 -1.92
C THR A 161 7.97 -14.89 -2.27
N ASP A 162 8.88 -15.64 -1.65
CA ASP A 162 10.31 -15.58 -1.92
C ASP A 162 10.61 -15.84 -3.40
N SER A 163 9.97 -16.86 -3.98
CA SER A 163 10.15 -17.18 -5.40
C SER A 163 9.61 -16.08 -6.33
N THR A 164 8.41 -15.55 -6.05
CA THR A 164 7.77 -14.54 -6.90
C THR A 164 8.47 -13.19 -6.78
N ILE A 165 8.83 -12.73 -5.58
CA ILE A 165 9.49 -11.43 -5.42
C ILE A 165 10.88 -11.43 -6.06
N ARG A 166 11.67 -12.50 -5.89
CA ARG A 166 12.98 -12.62 -6.53
C ARG A 166 12.86 -12.61 -8.04
N HIS A 167 11.85 -13.28 -8.59
CA HIS A 167 11.56 -13.23 -10.02
C HIS A 167 11.21 -11.82 -10.48
N LEU A 168 10.24 -11.16 -9.84
CA LEU A 168 9.79 -9.83 -10.24
C LEU A 168 10.90 -8.78 -10.12
N VAL A 169 11.65 -8.77 -9.03
CA VAL A 169 12.74 -7.80 -8.80
C VAL A 169 13.92 -8.03 -9.75
N SER A 170 14.18 -9.28 -10.14
CA SER A 170 15.22 -9.58 -11.14
C SER A 170 14.92 -9.01 -12.53
N LEU A 171 13.67 -8.66 -12.82
CA LEU A 171 13.25 -8.05 -14.08
C LEU A 171 13.33 -6.51 -14.06
N VAL A 172 13.38 -5.91 -12.87
CA VAL A 172 13.29 -4.46 -12.65
C VAL A 172 14.69 -3.86 -12.49
N SER A 173 14.93 -2.71 -13.13
CA SER A 173 16.18 -1.97 -12.98
C SER A 173 16.28 -1.25 -11.63
N LEU A 174 17.49 -0.90 -11.19
CA LEU A 174 17.66 -0.21 -9.91
C LEU A 174 16.96 1.16 -9.89
N GLY A 175 17.10 1.91 -10.99
CA GLY A 175 16.50 3.24 -11.11
C GLY A 175 14.98 3.21 -11.02
N GLU A 176 14.37 2.21 -11.65
CA GLU A 176 12.92 1.95 -11.57
C GLU A 176 12.48 1.61 -10.16
N LEU A 177 13.22 0.75 -9.47
CA LEU A 177 12.89 0.29 -8.12
C LEU A 177 12.89 1.44 -7.08
N VAL A 178 13.78 2.42 -7.26
CA VAL A 178 13.93 3.57 -6.35
C VAL A 178 13.11 4.79 -6.79
N SER A 179 12.72 4.86 -8.06
CA SER A 179 11.93 6.00 -8.54
C SER A 179 10.49 5.91 -8.03
N ASP A 180 10.10 6.84 -7.17
CA ASP A 180 8.69 7.11 -6.84
C ASP A 180 7.93 7.81 -7.98
N ARG A 181 8.59 7.99 -9.14
CA ARG A 181 7.98 8.61 -10.31
C ARG A 181 6.96 7.64 -10.92
N PRO A 182 5.78 8.13 -11.36
CA PRO A 182 4.87 7.32 -12.15
C PRO A 182 5.56 6.92 -13.44
N THR A 183 5.75 5.61 -13.65
CA THR A 183 6.32 5.07 -14.88
C THR A 183 5.18 4.68 -15.82
N PRO A 184 5.04 5.29 -17.01
CA PRO A 184 3.96 4.95 -17.93
C PRO A 184 4.10 3.57 -18.60
N TYR A 185 5.20 2.83 -18.35
CA TYR A 185 5.57 1.66 -19.14
C TYR A 185 6.17 0.52 -18.30
N LEU A 186 5.35 -0.18 -17.53
CA LEU A 186 5.60 -1.58 -17.20
C LEU A 186 4.33 -2.39 -17.48
N ILE A 187 3.97 -2.44 -18.75
CA ILE A 187 3.08 -3.47 -19.29
C ILE A 187 3.89 -4.21 -20.34
N THR A 188 4.71 -5.15 -19.91
CA THR A 188 5.27 -6.16 -20.82
C THR A 188 4.40 -7.40 -20.74
N GLU A 189 3.49 -7.47 -21.71
CA GLU A 189 2.90 -8.67 -22.32
C GLU A 189 2.87 -9.96 -21.48
N ILE A 190 1.77 -10.20 -20.74
CA ILE A 190 1.21 -11.56 -20.58
C ILE A 190 -0.32 -11.47 -20.58
N ASP A 191 -0.91 -11.15 -21.73
CA ASP A 191 -2.11 -11.86 -22.23
C ASP A 191 -2.47 -11.36 -23.64
N LYS A 192 -2.19 -12.17 -24.67
CA LYS A 192 -2.76 -11.98 -26.00
C LYS A 192 -4.22 -12.42 -25.95
N GLY A 193 -5.13 -11.59 -25.44
CA GLY A 193 -6.54 -11.97 -25.44
C GLY A 193 -7.59 -10.99 -24.89
N SER A 194 -7.25 -10.04 -24.01
CA SER A 194 -8.30 -9.23 -23.37
C SER A 194 -8.37 -7.80 -23.94
N LYS A 195 -9.37 -7.58 -24.80
CA LYS A 195 -9.86 -6.24 -25.15
C LYS A 195 -10.44 -5.54 -23.91
N GLU A 196 -10.13 -4.25 -23.81
CA GLU A 196 -10.87 -3.20 -23.10
C GLU A 196 -11.16 -3.41 -21.61
N ARG A 197 -10.35 -2.79 -20.76
CA ARG A 197 -10.87 -2.07 -19.60
C ARG A 197 -10.22 -0.69 -19.50
N ILE A 198 -11.09 0.30 -19.54
CA ILE A 198 -10.85 1.72 -19.33
C ILE A 198 -10.08 1.93 -18.03
N MET A 199 -8.98 2.66 -18.15
CA MET A 199 -8.10 3.12 -17.11
C MET A 199 -8.88 3.84 -16.00
N SER A 200 -8.74 3.35 -14.77
CA SER A 200 -8.73 4.28 -13.64
C SER A 200 -7.36 4.94 -13.66
N GLU A 201 -7.38 6.25 -13.88
CA GLU A 201 -6.26 7.18 -13.81
C GLU A 201 -5.72 7.26 -12.38
N LYS A 202 -5.11 6.16 -11.94
CA LYS A 202 -4.33 6.11 -10.72
C LYS A 202 -2.89 6.06 -11.20
N GLU A 203 -2.17 7.16 -10.99
CA GLU A 203 -0.72 7.21 -11.15
C GLU A 203 -0.12 5.98 -10.46
N THR A 204 0.17 4.96 -11.25
CA THR A 204 0.61 3.67 -10.75
C THR A 204 2.11 3.80 -10.66
N THR A 205 2.59 4.08 -9.45
CA THR A 205 4.01 3.99 -9.17
C THR A 205 4.48 2.58 -9.51
N LEU A 206 5.74 2.43 -9.90
CA LEU A 206 6.32 1.14 -10.24
C LEU A 206 6.14 0.11 -9.11
N LYS A 207 6.24 0.59 -7.87
CA LYS A 207 5.88 -0.15 -6.66
C LYS A 207 4.46 -0.73 -6.70
N GLY A 208 3.47 0.07 -7.10
CA GLY A 208 2.09 -0.38 -7.26
C GLY A 208 1.92 -1.42 -8.38
N THR A 209 2.70 -1.33 -9.46
CA THR A 209 2.73 -2.34 -10.51
C THR A 209 3.28 -3.68 -10.00
N ILE A 210 4.40 -3.66 -9.26
CA ILE A 210 4.97 -4.86 -8.62
C ILE A 210 3.98 -5.45 -7.61
N GLU A 211 3.37 -4.64 -6.75
CA GLU A 211 2.36 -5.08 -5.79
C GLU A 211 1.19 -5.79 -6.49
N THR A 212 0.67 -5.22 -7.58
CA THR A 212 -0.45 -5.78 -8.34
C THR A 212 -0.07 -7.09 -9.04
N GLN A 213 1.10 -7.14 -9.66
CA GLN A 213 1.59 -8.35 -10.32
C GLN A 213 1.87 -9.47 -9.31
N MET A 214 2.49 -9.13 -8.19
CA MET A 214 2.73 -10.04 -7.09
C MET A 214 1.42 -10.56 -6.50
N GLU A 215 0.43 -9.70 -6.27
CA GLU A 215 -0.90 -10.09 -5.81
C GLU A 215 -1.54 -11.10 -6.78
N LYS A 216 -1.50 -10.82 -8.09
CA LYS A 216 -2.04 -11.73 -9.12
C LYS A 216 -1.33 -13.09 -9.11
N GLU A 217 0.00 -13.12 -9.07
CA GLU A 217 0.76 -14.36 -9.04
C GLU A 217 0.52 -15.17 -7.75
N LEU A 218 0.55 -14.50 -6.60
CA LEU A 218 0.32 -15.14 -5.30
C LEU A 218 -1.09 -15.71 -5.24
N ARG A 219 -2.12 -14.97 -5.67
CA ARG A 219 -3.50 -15.48 -5.76
C ARG A 219 -3.57 -16.76 -6.59
N ASN A 220 -2.94 -16.76 -7.77
CA ASN A 220 -2.97 -17.91 -8.66
C ASN A 220 -2.26 -19.14 -8.06
N LYS A 221 -1.07 -18.96 -7.49
CA LYS A 221 -0.30 -20.07 -6.90
C LYS A 221 -0.93 -20.59 -5.61
N LEU A 222 -1.46 -19.71 -4.76
CA LEU A 222 -1.98 -20.04 -3.43
C LEU A 222 -3.44 -20.53 -3.44
N ALA A 223 -4.20 -20.26 -4.51
CA ALA A 223 -5.57 -20.77 -4.67
C ALA A 223 -5.66 -22.31 -4.62
N ASN A 224 -4.61 -23.01 -5.06
CA ASN A 224 -4.53 -24.48 -4.99
C ASN A 224 -4.45 -25.00 -3.55
N TYR A 225 -3.98 -24.16 -2.63
CA TYR A 225 -3.91 -24.45 -1.20
C TYR A 225 -5.12 -23.91 -0.44
N GLY A 226 -6.11 -23.33 -1.12
CA GLY A 226 -7.28 -22.72 -0.47
C GLY A 226 -6.97 -21.44 0.30
N ILE A 227 -5.83 -20.81 0.04
CA ILE A 227 -5.41 -19.54 0.64
C ILE A 227 -5.81 -18.41 -0.31
N GLY A 228 -6.50 -17.40 0.24
CA GLY A 228 -6.85 -16.16 -0.45
C GLY A 228 -5.86 -15.06 -0.10
N ILE A 229 -5.43 -14.28 -1.09
CA ILE A 229 -4.65 -13.06 -0.87
C ILE A 229 -5.58 -11.86 -1.03
N GLU A 230 -5.75 -11.09 0.04
CA GLU A 230 -6.56 -9.87 0.03
C GLU A 230 -5.77 -8.72 -0.57
N ARG A 231 -4.52 -8.54 -0.12
CA ARG A 231 -3.67 -7.42 -0.53
C ARG A 231 -2.20 -7.75 -0.34
N VAL A 232 -1.36 -7.23 -1.23
CA VAL A 232 0.10 -7.18 -1.06
C VAL A 232 0.53 -5.73 -0.95
N GLN A 233 1.43 -5.42 -0.02
CA GLN A 233 1.98 -4.08 0.15
C GLN A 233 3.48 -4.15 0.40
N ILE A 234 4.25 -3.48 -0.43
CA ILE A 234 5.69 -3.28 -0.22
C ILE A 234 5.82 -2.15 0.81
N GLN A 235 6.42 -2.43 1.96
CA GLN A 235 6.64 -1.43 2.99
C GLN A 235 7.85 -0.57 2.68
N SER A 236 8.99 -1.21 2.41
CA SER A 236 10.25 -0.53 2.17
C SER A 236 11.13 -1.30 1.19
N ILE A 237 11.92 -0.53 0.46
CA ILE A 237 13.00 -1.00 -0.40
C ILE A 237 14.22 -0.20 0.03
N GLN A 238 15.28 -0.90 0.46
CA GLN A 238 16.53 -0.30 0.88
C GLN A 238 17.66 -0.88 0.05
N LEU A 239 18.52 -0.04 -0.49
CA LEU A 239 19.71 -0.48 -1.19
C LEU A 239 20.89 -0.55 -0.23
N ALA A 240 21.96 -1.23 -0.66
CA ALA A 240 23.24 -1.15 0.04
C ALA A 240 23.63 0.34 0.22
N PRO A 241 24.14 0.76 1.40
CA PRO A 241 24.36 2.18 1.71
C PRO A 241 25.15 2.95 0.66
N ILE A 242 26.21 2.32 0.12
CA ILE A 242 27.07 2.90 -0.93
C ILE A 242 26.28 3.16 -2.22
N VAL A 243 25.41 2.21 -2.60
CA VAL A 243 24.58 2.34 -3.80
C VAL A 243 23.49 3.39 -3.57
N GLN A 244 22.89 3.41 -2.38
CA GLN A 244 21.89 4.42 -2.02
C GLN A 244 22.49 5.84 -2.07
N GLU A 245 23.71 6.02 -1.55
CA GLU A 245 24.43 7.29 -1.63
C GLU A 245 24.70 7.69 -3.07
N ALA A 246 25.18 6.77 -3.91
CA ALA A 246 25.41 7.02 -5.33
C ALA A 246 24.12 7.39 -6.09
N VAL A 247 23.00 6.71 -5.79
CA VAL A 247 21.68 7.03 -6.37
C VAL A 247 21.20 8.40 -5.89
N ASN A 248 21.38 8.73 -4.61
CA ASN A 248 21.02 10.04 -4.06
C ASN A 248 21.88 11.15 -4.70
N GLU A 249 23.18 10.94 -4.85
CA GLU A 249 24.09 11.89 -5.51
C GLU A 249 23.73 12.09 -6.98
N ALA A 250 23.49 10.99 -7.71
CA ALA A 250 23.03 11.02 -9.10
C ALA A 250 21.66 11.70 -9.25
N GLY A 251 20.77 11.56 -8.26
CA GLY A 251 19.48 12.26 -8.22
C GLY A 251 19.63 13.76 -7.96
N ILE A 252 20.59 14.17 -7.15
CA ILE A 252 20.86 15.58 -6.80
C ILE A 252 21.65 16.30 -7.90
N ALA A 253 22.52 15.62 -8.64
CA ALA A 253 23.37 16.23 -9.65
C ALA A 253 22.58 17.03 -10.73
N PRO A 254 21.47 16.51 -11.30
CA PRO A 254 20.62 17.29 -12.20
C PRO A 254 20.02 18.53 -11.52
N LEU A 255 19.57 18.40 -10.27
CA LEU A 255 18.98 19.52 -9.52
C LEU A 255 20.00 20.65 -9.30
N LYS A 256 21.26 20.30 -9.01
CA LYS A 256 22.36 21.28 -8.92
C LYS A 256 22.58 22.00 -10.25
N LEU A 257 22.54 21.30 -11.37
CA LEU A 257 22.69 21.89 -12.72
C LEU A 257 21.49 22.79 -13.09
N PHE A 258 20.28 22.41 -12.72
CA PHE A 258 19.09 23.24 -12.94
C PHE A 258 19.15 24.51 -12.09
N LYS A 259 19.53 24.38 -10.82
CA LYS A 259 19.67 25.51 -9.91
C LYS A 259 20.71 26.52 -10.43
N SER A 260 21.90 26.06 -10.81
CA SER A 260 22.93 26.95 -11.35
C SER A 260 22.51 27.64 -12.66
N LYS A 261 21.77 26.94 -13.54
CA LYS A 261 21.19 27.55 -14.75
C LYS A 261 20.15 28.61 -14.44
N GLN A 262 19.28 28.38 -13.45
CA GLN A 262 18.29 29.37 -13.04
C GLN A 262 18.94 30.59 -12.37
N GLU A 263 19.93 30.37 -11.51
CA GLU A 263 20.72 31.45 -10.90
C GLU A 263 21.44 32.30 -11.96
N ALA A 264 22.07 31.66 -12.96
CA ALA A 264 22.71 32.36 -14.06
C ALA A 264 21.71 33.20 -14.87
N ARG A 265 20.51 32.67 -15.15
CA ARG A 265 19.44 33.42 -15.83
C ARG A 265 18.93 34.58 -14.98
N ALA A 266 18.73 34.37 -13.68
CA ALA A 266 18.28 35.43 -12.78
C ALA A 266 19.30 36.59 -12.73
N LEU A 267 20.59 36.27 -12.68
CA LEU A 267 21.66 37.25 -12.79
C LEU A 267 21.64 37.96 -14.15
N GLU A 268 21.45 37.24 -15.25
CA GLU A 268 21.34 37.83 -16.59
C GLU A 268 20.17 38.84 -16.66
N TYR A 269 19.01 38.50 -16.09
CA TYR A 269 17.86 39.43 -16.00
C TYR A 269 18.15 40.65 -15.12
N GLN A 270 18.82 40.47 -13.98
CA GLN A 270 19.22 41.58 -13.13
C GLN A 270 20.20 42.51 -13.85
N LEU A 271 21.19 41.95 -14.55
CA LEU A 271 22.16 42.73 -15.33
C LEU A 271 21.52 43.43 -16.51
N ALA A 272 20.58 42.78 -17.20
CA ALA A 272 19.80 43.40 -18.26
C ALA A 272 18.94 44.56 -17.74
N ALA A 273 18.33 44.41 -16.56
CA ALA A 273 17.55 45.47 -15.92
C ALA A 273 18.44 46.66 -15.51
N VAL A 274 19.59 46.38 -14.87
CA VAL A 274 20.58 47.40 -14.49
C VAL A 274 21.13 48.11 -15.73
N ALA A 275 21.46 47.39 -16.80
CA ALA A 275 21.91 47.95 -18.07
C ALA A 275 20.86 48.83 -18.76
N LYS A 276 19.56 48.52 -18.58
CA LYS A 276 18.46 49.33 -19.10
C LYS A 276 18.32 50.66 -18.36
N VAL A 277 18.57 50.70 -17.05
CA VAL A 277 18.45 51.91 -16.21
C VAL A 277 19.72 52.77 -16.26
N LEU A 278 20.90 52.16 -16.18
CA LEU A 278 22.19 52.87 -16.07
C LEU A 278 22.96 53.00 -17.41
N GLY A 279 22.51 52.30 -18.47
CA GLY A 279 23.23 52.16 -19.73
C GLY A 279 24.21 50.98 -19.71
N LYS A 280 24.42 50.36 -20.88
CA LYS A 280 25.23 49.12 -21.04
C LYS A 280 26.64 49.24 -20.48
N ASP A 281 27.27 50.41 -20.60
CA ASP A 281 28.65 50.64 -20.17
C ASP A 281 28.79 50.75 -18.64
N ALA A 282 27.79 51.30 -17.95
CA ALA A 282 27.80 51.43 -16.50
C ALA A 282 27.50 50.09 -15.80
N ALA A 283 26.62 49.26 -16.38
CA ALA A 283 26.37 47.91 -15.89
C ALA A 283 27.60 47.00 -16.03
N ALA A 284 28.30 47.08 -17.17
CA ALA A 284 29.55 46.35 -17.40
C ALA A 284 30.65 46.78 -16.40
N LEU A 285 30.74 48.07 -16.09
CA LEU A 285 31.69 48.58 -15.10
C LEU A 285 31.37 48.07 -13.68
N ASN A 286 30.09 48.01 -13.29
CA ASN A 286 29.68 47.55 -11.96
C ASN A 286 29.99 46.05 -11.73
N GLU A 287 29.76 45.21 -12.74
CA GLU A 287 30.17 43.79 -12.75
C GLU A 287 31.71 43.65 -12.64
N PHE A 288 32.46 44.45 -13.41
CA PHE A 288 33.92 44.44 -13.38
C PHE A 288 34.46 44.84 -12.00
N ILE A 289 33.84 45.82 -11.35
CA ILE A 289 34.22 46.29 -10.01
C ILE A 289 33.90 45.25 -8.94
N LYS A 290 32.74 44.59 -9.02
CA LYS A 290 32.39 43.50 -8.08
C LYS A 290 33.33 42.31 -8.20
N ASN A 291 33.71 41.90 -9.41
CA ASN A 291 34.70 40.84 -9.62
C ASN A 291 36.14 41.25 -9.23
N LEU A 292 36.42 42.55 -9.10
CA LEU A 292 37.70 43.09 -8.63
C LEU A 292 37.78 43.25 -7.10
N GLN A 293 36.69 43.09 -6.33
CA GLN A 293 36.68 43.29 -4.87
C GLN A 293 37.54 42.29 -4.07
N GLY A 294 38.12 41.26 -4.71
CA GLY A 294 39.13 40.36 -4.12
C GLY A 294 40.59 40.70 -4.47
N THR A 295 40.82 41.62 -5.40
CA THR A 295 42.16 42.04 -5.82
C THR A 295 42.60 43.23 -4.96
N THR A 296 43.64 43.03 -4.16
CA THR A 296 44.24 44.08 -3.32
C THR A 296 44.47 45.38 -4.10
N LEU A 297 43.85 46.46 -3.60
CA LEU A 297 43.70 47.79 -4.23
C LEU A 297 45.01 48.47 -4.71
N TYR A 298 46.18 47.92 -4.39
CA TYR A 298 47.50 48.50 -4.63
C TYR A 298 48.04 48.34 -6.06
N MET A 299 47.40 47.55 -6.93
CA MET A 299 47.82 47.37 -8.34
C MET A 299 46.79 47.82 -9.37
N MET A 300 45.87 48.73 -9.02
CA MET A 300 44.99 49.29 -10.07
C MET A 300 45.80 50.18 -11.02
N PRO A 301 45.74 49.94 -12.35
CA PRO A 301 46.35 50.82 -13.33
C PRO A 301 45.85 52.26 -13.17
N PRO A 302 46.72 53.28 -13.31
CA PRO A 302 46.39 54.68 -13.04
C PRO A 302 45.26 55.24 -13.91
N PHE A 303 44.94 54.59 -15.04
CA PHE A 303 43.79 54.99 -15.85
C PHE A 303 42.44 54.68 -15.19
N LEU A 304 42.32 53.60 -14.41
CA LEU A 304 41.10 53.27 -13.66
C LEU A 304 40.88 54.25 -12.50
N GLN A 305 41.94 54.68 -11.82
CA GLN A 305 41.86 55.74 -10.78
C GLN A 305 41.31 57.05 -11.35
N ARG A 306 41.70 57.44 -12.57
CA ARG A 306 41.13 58.62 -13.26
C ARG A 306 39.67 58.43 -13.66
N LEU A 307 39.30 57.22 -14.09
CA LEU A 307 37.92 56.90 -14.47
C LEU A 307 36.98 56.95 -13.25
N PHE A 308 37.41 56.39 -12.11
CA PHE A 308 36.70 56.52 -10.84
C PHE A 308 36.59 57.97 -10.38
N GLY A 309 37.67 58.76 -10.50
CA GLY A 309 37.64 60.18 -10.18
C GLY A 309 36.65 60.98 -11.02
N MET A 310 36.48 60.63 -12.30
CA MET A 310 35.48 61.26 -13.18
C MET A 310 34.05 60.80 -12.88
N ILE A 311 33.85 59.54 -12.48
CA ILE A 311 32.53 59.03 -12.07
C ILE A 311 32.08 59.69 -10.77
N ASP A 312 32.96 59.82 -9.77
CA ASP A 312 32.67 60.53 -8.51
C ASP A 312 32.34 62.01 -8.75
N GLN A 313 32.96 62.61 -9.77
CA GLN A 313 32.68 63.99 -10.15
C GLN A 313 31.31 64.11 -10.85
N LYS A 314 30.91 63.12 -11.64
CA LYS A 314 29.60 63.05 -12.29
C LYS A 314 28.46 62.68 -11.33
N THR A 315 28.68 61.78 -10.36
CA THR A 315 27.66 61.45 -9.35
C THR A 315 27.39 62.63 -8.42
N ARG A 316 28.40 63.46 -8.13
CA ARG A 316 28.20 64.73 -7.40
C ARG A 316 27.44 65.80 -8.19
N GLU A 317 27.44 65.76 -9.52
CA GLU A 317 26.61 66.65 -10.36
C GLU A 317 25.15 66.17 -10.48
N VAL A 318 24.87 64.90 -10.18
CA VAL A 318 23.51 64.32 -10.20
C VAL A 318 22.84 64.37 -8.82
N GLU A 319 23.57 64.76 -7.76
CA GLU A 319 23.05 64.93 -6.40
C GLU A 319 22.32 66.27 -6.22
N LYS A 320 21.32 66.54 -7.07
CA LYS A 320 20.22 67.44 -6.76
C LYS A 320 19.07 66.53 -6.32
N PRO A 321 18.48 66.70 -5.13
CA PRO A 321 17.50 65.76 -4.61
C PRO A 321 16.20 65.91 -5.41
N GLU A 322 16.05 65.11 -6.45
CA GLU A 322 14.73 64.64 -6.83
C GLU A 322 14.33 63.57 -5.81
N SER A 323 13.09 63.72 -5.37
CA SER A 323 12.36 63.02 -4.32
C SER A 323 12.68 61.53 -4.21
N PRO A 324 12.50 60.91 -3.03
CA PRO A 324 12.58 59.46 -2.89
C PRO A 324 11.65 58.84 -3.94
N LEU A 325 12.21 58.04 -4.83
CA LEU A 325 11.43 57.09 -5.61
C LEU A 325 10.80 56.14 -4.59
N GLU A 326 9.52 56.37 -4.31
CA GLU A 326 8.64 55.35 -3.75
C GLU A 326 8.80 54.12 -4.63
N LEU A 327 9.42 53.08 -4.07
CA LEU A 327 9.34 51.75 -4.64
C LEU A 327 7.84 51.44 -4.75
N PRO A 328 7.35 50.94 -5.91
CA PRO A 328 6.04 50.34 -5.91
C PRO A 328 6.07 49.22 -4.86
N GLU A 329 5.30 49.39 -3.79
CA GLU A 329 4.89 48.27 -2.95
C GLU A 329 4.22 47.29 -3.90
N PHE A 330 4.90 46.17 -4.18
CA PHE A 330 4.25 45.02 -4.75
C PHE A 330 3.40 44.43 -3.64
N ASP A 331 2.11 44.80 -3.63
CA ASP A 331 1.09 44.05 -2.92
C ASP A 331 1.03 42.65 -3.51
N ILE A 332 1.51 41.66 -2.74
CA ILE A 332 1.39 40.24 -3.09
C ILE A 332 -0.03 39.73 -2.80
N GLU A 333 -0.95 40.60 -2.35
CA GLU A 333 -2.34 40.22 -2.06
C GLU A 333 -3.27 40.19 -3.29
N GLU A 334 -2.85 40.64 -4.48
CA GLU A 334 -3.77 40.72 -5.64
C GLU A 334 -3.72 39.51 -6.60
N LEU A 335 -3.12 38.38 -6.20
CA LEU A 335 -3.15 37.12 -6.97
C LEU A 335 -3.91 35.98 -6.26
N ILE A 336 -4.69 36.31 -5.23
CA ILE A 336 -5.59 35.36 -4.58
C ILE A 336 -6.99 35.98 -4.54
N ASP A 337 -7.87 35.48 -5.42
CA ASP A 337 -9.31 35.68 -5.34
C ASP A 337 -9.78 35.30 -3.92
N PRO A 338 -10.72 36.02 -3.26
CA PRO A 338 -11.12 35.76 -1.87
C PRO A 338 -11.69 34.36 -1.58
N ASP A 339 -11.86 33.52 -2.62
CA ASP A 339 -12.32 32.15 -2.53
C ASP A 339 -11.20 31.08 -2.70
N GLY A 340 -9.93 31.47 -2.89
CA GLY A 340 -8.80 30.53 -2.88
C GLY A 340 -8.79 29.48 -3.98
N LYS A 341 -9.30 29.80 -5.18
CA LYS A 341 -9.25 28.92 -6.36
C LYS A 341 -8.31 29.46 -7.43
N LEU A 342 -7.47 28.57 -7.98
CA LEU A 342 -6.68 28.84 -9.17
C LEU A 342 -7.62 29.11 -10.35
N VAL A 343 -7.40 30.22 -11.05
CA VAL A 343 -8.03 30.52 -12.32
C VAL A 343 -7.44 29.57 -13.35
N ASP A 344 -8.24 28.61 -13.81
CA ASP A 344 -7.91 27.80 -14.97
C ASP A 344 -8.10 28.69 -16.23
N ASP A 345 -6.99 29.03 -16.88
CA ASP A 345 -6.98 29.61 -18.22
C ASP A 345 -7.47 28.54 -19.22
N GLU A 346 -8.79 28.33 -19.31
CA GLU A 346 -9.42 27.73 -20.49
C GLU A 346 -9.85 28.84 -21.46
N ASP A 347 -8.91 29.25 -22.30
CA ASP A 347 -9.20 30.01 -23.51
C ASP A 347 -9.98 29.13 -24.50
N ASP A 348 -11.29 29.37 -24.48
CA ASP A 348 -12.22 29.54 -25.59
C ASP A 348 -11.55 29.73 -26.98
N TYR A 349 -11.22 28.62 -27.63
CA TYR A 349 -11.10 28.57 -29.10
C TYR A 349 -12.44 28.11 -29.69
N GLY A 350 -13.25 29.10 -30.02
CA GLY A 350 -14.46 28.92 -30.80
C GLY A 350 -14.22 28.18 -32.13
N SER A 351 -15.05 27.16 -32.38
CA SER A 351 -15.29 26.66 -33.73
C SER A 351 -16.79 26.64 -34.00
N LYS A 352 -17.23 27.70 -34.68
CA LYS A 352 -18.50 27.72 -35.42
C LYS A 352 -18.33 26.92 -36.71
N GLY A 353 -19.22 25.97 -36.96
CA GLY A 353 -19.83 25.85 -38.29
C GLY A 353 -19.90 24.45 -38.91
N ASN A 354 -21.09 24.19 -39.45
CA ASN A 354 -21.48 23.15 -40.41
C ASN A 354 -21.50 21.68 -39.91
N GLY A 355 -22.50 20.87 -40.23
CA GLY A 355 -23.63 21.06 -41.09
C GLY A 355 -24.53 19.82 -41.00
N ARG A 356 -25.82 20.11 -40.98
CA ARG A 356 -26.94 19.23 -41.24
C ARG A 356 -26.69 18.41 -42.51
N LEU A 357 -26.92 17.09 -42.51
CA LEU A 357 -27.55 16.34 -43.60
C LEU A 357 -27.87 14.91 -43.13
N LYS A 358 -29.16 14.60 -43.24
CA LYS A 358 -29.88 13.31 -43.36
C LYS A 358 -29.35 12.05 -42.67
#